data_AF-A0A820D3X0-F1
#
_entry.id   AF-A0A820D3X0-F1
#
_cell.length_a   1.000
_cell.length_b   1.000
_cell.length_c   1.000
_cell.angle_alpha   90.00
_cell.angle_beta   90.00
_cell.angle_gamma   90.00
#
_symmetry.space_group_name_H-M   'P 1'
#
loop_
_entity.id
_entity.type
_entity.pdbx_description
1 polymer ?
#
loop_
_entity_poly.entity_id
_entity_poly.type
_entity_poly.pdbx_seq_one_letter_code
_entity_poly.pdbx_strand_id
1 'polypeptide(L)'
;EYEKLEEKYSSTLTCPCTQISIPYKDLITIEVKYHQICTSDFIQSRWYQSFPSYNTSNGYIDFLSFAPSYFQTLETFCDIAKIIINNEINQFLTTTFVHAQIVINDLFYSQINSSINTFIQLTKNEYLYRMNLTNGLLHSNQYLSYMVASTNLGTILWYWSNRTYTIQIITDPIYNLNASGDKCYSVLDPTCDIDNNIFDIFGGMSSINWKLDGIRGGCSIYGFCIKIIIDLLI
;
A
#
# COMPACT_ATOMS: atom_id res chain seq x y z
N GLU A 1 38.29 -29.52 3.94
CA GLU A 1 39.21 -30.31 4.79
C GLU A 1 38.58 -30.63 6.14
N TYR A 2 38.00 -29.65 6.83
CA TYR A 2 37.20 -29.85 8.05
C TYR A 2 36.10 -30.92 7.90
N GLU A 3 35.25 -30.84 6.87
CA GLU A 3 34.15 -31.81 6.67
C GLU A 3 34.63 -33.26 6.58
N LYS A 4 35.78 -33.50 5.93
CA LYS A 4 36.39 -34.84 5.84
C LYS A 4 36.91 -35.34 7.20
N LEU A 5 37.36 -34.43 8.06
CA LEU A 5 37.81 -34.77 9.41
C LEU A 5 36.63 -34.98 10.34
N GLU A 6 35.57 -34.21 10.19
CA GLU A 6 34.34 -34.34 10.97
C GLU A 6 33.63 -35.66 10.67
N GLU A 7 33.55 -36.08 9.39
CA GLU A 7 32.99 -37.39 9.00
C GLU A 7 33.72 -38.56 9.69
N LYS A 8 35.04 -38.42 9.91
CA LYS A 8 35.87 -39.48 10.49
C LYS A 8 35.99 -39.43 12.02
N TYR A 9 35.85 -38.25 12.62
CA TYR A 9 36.12 -38.00 14.03
C TYR A 9 35.00 -37.21 14.74
N SER A 10 33.75 -37.33 14.28
CA SER A 10 32.59 -36.53 14.73
C SER A 10 32.41 -36.43 16.25
N SER A 11 32.77 -37.48 17.00
CA SER A 11 32.65 -37.52 18.47
C SER A 11 33.81 -36.88 19.24
N THR A 12 34.92 -36.54 18.57
CA THR A 12 36.16 -36.07 19.24
C THR A 12 36.77 -34.81 18.61
N LEU A 13 36.43 -34.50 17.36
CA LEU A 13 36.93 -33.33 16.67
C LEU A 13 36.29 -32.07 17.24
N THR A 14 37.12 -31.15 17.75
CA THR A 14 36.70 -29.82 18.18
C THR A 14 37.52 -28.77 17.46
N CYS A 15 36.84 -27.86 16.77
CA CYS A 15 37.47 -26.76 16.06
C CYS A 15 36.83 -25.44 16.51
N PRO A 16 37.34 -24.84 17.60
CA PRO A 16 36.82 -23.57 18.09
C PRO A 16 37.12 -22.44 17.10
N CYS A 17 36.17 -21.53 16.94
CA CYS A 17 36.37 -20.33 16.12
C CYS A 17 37.23 -19.31 16.88
N THR A 18 38.16 -18.66 16.18
CA THR A 18 38.89 -17.50 16.71
C THR A 18 37.99 -16.27 16.79
N GLN A 19 37.04 -16.16 15.85
CA GLN A 19 35.99 -15.15 15.82
C GLN A 19 34.64 -15.85 15.92
N ILE A 20 33.95 -15.63 17.05
CA ILE A 20 32.68 -16.31 17.35
C ILE A 20 31.45 -15.57 16.80
N SER A 21 31.63 -14.36 16.27
CA SER A 21 30.55 -13.49 15.81
C SER A 21 30.97 -12.82 14.51
N ILE A 22 30.19 -13.03 13.46
CA ILE A 22 30.41 -12.47 12.13
C ILE A 22 29.16 -11.72 11.70
N PRO A 23 29.23 -10.41 11.40
CA PRO A 23 28.12 -9.66 10.85
C PRO A 23 27.57 -10.28 9.56
N TYR A 24 26.25 -10.28 9.39
CA TYR A 24 25.64 -10.80 8.16
C TYR A 24 26.11 -10.03 6.92
N LYS A 25 26.38 -8.72 7.01
CA LYS A 25 26.98 -7.97 5.88
C LYS A 25 28.26 -8.55 5.30
N ASP A 26 29.01 -9.34 6.07
CA ASP A 26 30.26 -9.95 5.63
C ASP A 26 30.02 -11.35 5.00
N LEU A 27 28.80 -11.88 5.13
CA LEU A 27 28.40 -13.22 4.67
C LEU A 27 27.42 -13.18 3.50
N ILE A 28 26.58 -12.15 3.42
CA ILE A 28 25.47 -12.08 2.47
C ILE A 28 25.40 -10.72 1.77
N THR A 29 24.87 -10.74 0.54
CA THR A 29 24.53 -9.54 -0.23
C THR A 29 23.06 -9.60 -0.61
N ILE A 30 22.35 -8.49 -0.42
CA ILE A 30 20.91 -8.39 -0.71
C ILE A 30 20.70 -7.39 -1.83
N GLU A 31 20.02 -7.83 -2.90
CA GLU A 31 19.57 -6.98 -3.99
C GLU A 31 18.04 -6.92 -3.99
N VAL A 32 17.48 -5.71 -3.90
CA VAL A 32 16.03 -5.51 -3.85
C VAL A 32 15.50 -5.20 -5.24
N LYS A 33 14.42 -5.88 -5.62
CA LYS A 33 13.65 -5.57 -6.82
C LYS A 33 12.27 -5.11 -6.40
N TYR A 34 11.98 -3.83 -6.63
CA TYR A 34 10.66 -3.26 -6.37
C TYR A 34 9.70 -3.61 -7.51
N HIS A 35 8.40 -3.59 -7.20
CA HIS A 35 7.37 -3.75 -8.22
C HIS A 35 7.47 -2.66 -9.30
N GLN A 36 7.22 -3.02 -10.56
CA GLN A 36 7.38 -2.11 -11.72
C GLN A 36 6.56 -0.82 -11.58
N ILE A 37 5.45 -0.87 -10.85
CA ILE A 37 4.62 0.32 -10.59
C ILE A 37 5.36 1.40 -9.80
N CYS A 38 6.25 0.99 -8.89
CA CYS A 38 7.05 1.89 -8.07
C CYS A 38 8.25 2.51 -8.81
N THR A 39 8.43 2.16 -10.09
CA THR A 39 9.38 2.79 -11.01
C THR A 39 8.69 3.31 -12.27
N SER A 40 7.36 3.31 -12.30
CA SER A 40 6.55 3.75 -13.45
C SER A 40 6.25 5.25 -13.39
N ASP A 41 5.69 5.78 -14.48
CA ASP A 41 5.21 7.16 -14.52
C ASP A 41 4.02 7.42 -13.59
N PHE A 42 3.29 6.38 -13.17
CA PHE A 42 2.09 6.51 -12.34
C PHE A 42 2.33 7.09 -10.95
N ILE A 43 3.56 6.96 -10.44
CA ILE A 43 3.95 7.54 -9.15
C ILE A 43 4.62 8.91 -9.28
N GLN A 44 4.79 9.42 -10.51
CA GLN A 44 5.44 10.71 -10.73
C GLN A 44 4.44 11.85 -10.56
N SER A 45 4.83 12.92 -9.87
CA SER A 45 3.97 14.09 -9.69
C SER A 45 3.42 14.67 -10.99
N ARG A 46 4.23 14.67 -12.05
CA ARG A 46 3.80 15.09 -13.40
C ARG A 46 2.60 14.31 -13.93
N TRP A 47 2.46 13.03 -13.58
CA TRP A 47 1.36 12.19 -14.03
C TRP A 47 0.06 12.62 -13.36
N TYR A 48 0.05 12.64 -12.03
CA TYR A 48 -1.17 12.88 -11.29
C TYR A 48 -1.56 14.37 -11.20
N GLN A 49 -0.62 15.29 -11.48
CA GLN A 49 -0.90 16.71 -11.68
C GLN A 49 -1.43 17.04 -13.09
N SER A 50 -1.31 16.12 -14.05
CA SER A 50 -1.80 16.35 -15.42
C SER A 50 -3.31 16.18 -15.56
N PHE A 51 -3.98 15.61 -14.55
CA PHE A 51 -5.42 15.40 -14.56
C PHE A 51 -6.17 16.74 -14.47
N PRO A 52 -7.17 16.97 -15.32
CA PRO A 52 -7.98 18.18 -15.27
C PRO A 52 -8.75 18.25 -13.95
N SER A 53 -8.83 19.44 -13.36
CA SER A 53 -9.71 19.68 -12.21
C SER A 53 -11.17 19.58 -12.66
N TYR A 54 -11.78 18.41 -12.44
CA TYR A 54 -13.19 18.18 -12.80
C TYR A 54 -14.10 18.74 -11.72
N ASN A 55 -15.06 19.57 -12.14
CA ASN A 55 -16.10 20.08 -11.24
C ASN A 55 -17.27 19.09 -11.27
N THR A 56 -17.56 18.45 -10.14
CA THR A 56 -18.62 17.43 -9.98
C THR A 56 -20.02 18.04 -9.93
N SER A 57 -20.33 18.97 -10.83
CA SER A 57 -21.57 19.76 -10.81
C SER A 57 -22.85 18.95 -11.01
N ASN A 58 -22.75 17.68 -11.47
CA ASN A 58 -23.91 16.82 -11.76
C ASN A 58 -24.06 15.62 -10.82
N GLY A 59 -23.31 15.57 -9.69
CA GLY A 59 -23.46 14.50 -8.69
C GLY A 59 -22.88 13.12 -9.09
N TYR A 60 -22.27 13.00 -10.27
CA TYR A 60 -21.50 11.82 -10.67
C TYR A 60 -20.04 12.00 -10.25
N ILE A 61 -19.44 11.00 -9.57
CA ILE A 61 -17.99 10.98 -9.39
C ILE A 61 -17.36 10.38 -10.63
N ASP A 62 -16.56 11.18 -11.33
CA ASP A 62 -15.63 10.66 -12.33
C ASP A 62 -14.34 10.20 -11.66
N PHE A 63 -13.76 9.07 -12.09
CA PHE A 63 -12.41 8.65 -11.73
C PHE A 63 -11.40 9.80 -11.80
N LEU A 64 -11.48 10.65 -12.83
CA LEU A 64 -10.62 11.81 -13.01
C LEU A 64 -10.65 12.79 -11.82
N SER A 65 -11.75 12.82 -11.05
CA SER A 65 -11.90 13.71 -9.89
C SER A 65 -11.04 13.27 -8.69
N PHE A 66 -10.68 11.98 -8.60
CA PHE A 66 -9.89 11.43 -7.50
C PHE A 66 -8.64 10.67 -7.94
N ALA A 67 -8.42 10.50 -9.25
CA ALA A 67 -7.21 9.94 -9.83
C ALA A 67 -5.94 10.61 -9.30
N PRO A 68 -5.86 11.96 -9.12
CA PRO A 68 -4.68 12.59 -8.54
C PRO A 68 -4.30 12.02 -7.17
N SER A 69 -5.28 11.97 -6.27
CA SER A 69 -5.13 11.44 -4.91
C SER A 69 -4.80 9.95 -4.91
N TYR A 70 -5.36 9.20 -5.86
CA TYR A 70 -5.08 7.77 -6.02
C TYR A 70 -3.59 7.52 -6.35
N PHE A 71 -3.07 8.20 -7.36
CA PHE A 71 -1.70 8.04 -7.79
C PHE A 71 -0.68 8.63 -6.80
N GLN A 72 -1.04 9.72 -6.11
CA GLN A 72 -0.24 10.27 -5.01
C GLN A 72 -0.17 9.29 -3.81
N THR A 73 -1.27 8.60 -3.51
CA THR A 73 -1.30 7.55 -2.49
C THR A 73 -0.40 6.38 -2.87
N LEU A 74 -0.47 5.95 -4.13
CA LEU A 74 0.38 4.89 -4.67
C LEU A 74 1.87 5.24 -4.59
N GLU A 75 2.25 6.48 -4.92
CA GLU A 75 3.60 7.02 -4.72
C GLU A 75 4.03 6.88 -3.25
N THR A 76 3.17 7.33 -2.33
CA THR A 76 3.42 7.25 -0.89
C THR A 76 3.66 5.81 -0.43
N PHE A 77 2.87 4.84 -0.92
CA PHE A 77 3.07 3.43 -0.56
C PHE A 77 4.36 2.84 -1.12
N CYS A 78 4.74 3.23 -2.33
CA CYS A 78 6.03 2.85 -2.90
C CYS A 78 7.20 3.41 -2.08
N ASP A 79 7.11 4.64 -1.60
CA ASP A 79 8.15 5.25 -0.78
C ASP A 79 8.23 4.66 0.62
N ILE A 80 7.08 4.39 1.24
CA ILE A 80 7.02 3.65 2.51
C ILE A 80 7.66 2.26 2.35
N ALA A 81 7.37 1.54 1.27
CA ALA A 81 7.98 0.23 1.00
C ALA A 81 9.51 0.34 0.90
N LYS A 82 10.03 1.32 0.14
CA LYS A 82 11.48 1.56 0.01
C LYS A 82 12.12 1.82 1.37
N ILE A 83 11.53 2.70 2.18
CA ILE A 83 12.05 3.06 3.50
C ILE A 83 12.09 1.84 4.42
N ILE A 84 10.99 1.09 4.52
CA ILE A 84 10.91 -0.10 5.36
C ILE A 84 11.94 -1.12 4.93
N ILE A 85 11.96 -1.49 3.64
CA ILE A 85 12.89 -2.50 3.14
C ILE A 85 14.35 -2.09 3.40
N ASN A 86 14.71 -0.83 3.16
CA ASN A 86 16.07 -0.36 3.43
C ASN A 86 16.42 -0.40 4.92
N ASN A 87 15.49 -0.03 5.80
CA ASN A 87 15.70 -0.09 7.25
C ASN A 87 15.86 -1.53 7.73
N GLU A 88 14.99 -2.44 7.30
CA GLU A 88 15.04 -3.85 7.68
C GLU A 88 16.31 -4.52 7.13
N ILE A 89 16.75 -4.20 5.91
CA ILE A 89 18.02 -4.68 5.36
C ILE A 89 19.19 -4.18 6.20
N ASN A 90 19.25 -2.89 6.51
CA ASN A 90 20.32 -2.33 7.33
C ASN A 90 20.36 -3.00 8.71
N GLN A 91 19.20 -3.18 9.34
CA GLN A 91 19.08 -3.88 10.61
C GLN A 91 19.58 -5.32 10.50
N PHE A 92 19.08 -6.09 9.54
CA PHE A 92 19.45 -7.48 9.33
C PHE A 92 20.96 -7.65 9.06
N LEU A 93 21.54 -6.83 8.21
CA LEU A 93 22.97 -6.87 7.88
C LEU A 93 23.88 -6.48 9.05
N THR A 94 23.38 -5.72 10.02
CA THR A 94 24.10 -5.43 11.28
C THR A 94 23.98 -6.53 12.34
N THR A 95 23.00 -7.43 12.21
CA THR A 95 22.95 -8.61 13.08
C THR A 95 24.14 -9.52 12.81
N THR A 96 24.45 -10.41 13.76
CA THR A 96 25.62 -11.28 13.67
C THR A 96 25.25 -12.74 13.72
N PHE A 97 25.88 -13.54 12.88
CA PHE A 97 25.91 -14.98 12.99
C PHE A 97 26.88 -15.37 14.12
N VAL A 98 26.40 -16.11 15.12
CA VAL A 98 27.17 -16.44 16.33
C VAL A 98 27.37 -17.95 16.44
N HIS A 99 28.63 -18.39 16.46
CA HIS A 99 28.97 -19.80 16.67
C HIS A 99 30.35 -19.94 17.32
N ALA A 100 30.42 -20.73 18.40
CA ALA A 100 31.68 -20.94 19.15
C ALA A 100 32.63 -21.94 18.47
N GLN A 101 32.10 -22.76 17.57
CA GLN A 101 32.82 -23.79 16.82
C GLN A 101 32.50 -23.65 15.35
N ILE A 102 33.39 -24.15 14.50
CA ILE A 102 33.14 -24.20 13.06
C ILE A 102 31.87 -25.03 12.77
N VAL A 103 31.12 -24.59 11.77
CA VAL A 103 29.85 -25.20 11.37
C VAL A 103 30.04 -25.90 10.04
N ILE A 104 29.43 -27.07 9.87
CA ILE A 104 29.37 -27.75 8.57
C ILE A 104 28.59 -26.93 7.56
N ASN A 105 28.93 -27.04 6.27
CA ASN A 105 28.32 -26.20 5.25
C ASN A 105 26.80 -26.33 5.21
N ASP A 106 26.25 -27.55 5.24
CA ASP A 106 24.80 -27.75 5.19
C ASP A 106 24.05 -27.08 6.34
N LEU A 107 24.61 -27.16 7.56
CA LEU A 107 24.03 -26.52 8.73
C LEU A 107 24.19 -24.99 8.66
N PHE A 108 25.34 -24.50 8.18
CA PHE A 108 25.55 -23.08 7.93
C PHE A 108 24.51 -22.54 6.95
N TYR A 109 24.38 -23.13 5.76
CA TYR A 109 23.40 -22.72 4.76
C TYR A 109 21.96 -22.82 5.28
N SER A 110 21.63 -23.86 6.02
CA SER A 110 20.30 -24.04 6.62
C SER A 110 19.97 -22.91 7.62
N GLN A 111 20.91 -22.57 8.51
CA GLN A 111 20.73 -21.49 9.49
C GLN A 111 20.65 -20.12 8.83
N ILE A 112 21.49 -19.85 7.81
CA ILE A 112 21.45 -18.59 7.05
C ILE A 112 20.11 -18.48 6.31
N ASN A 113 19.67 -19.52 5.60
CA ASN A 113 18.40 -19.51 4.87
C ASN A 113 17.21 -19.36 5.81
N SER A 114 17.22 -20.01 6.97
CA SER A 114 16.20 -19.82 8.00
C SER A 114 16.13 -18.36 8.45
N SER A 115 17.30 -17.75 8.72
CA SER A 115 17.40 -16.34 9.13
C SER A 115 16.90 -15.39 8.02
N ILE A 116 17.26 -15.64 6.76
CA ILE A 116 16.77 -14.89 5.59
C ILE A 116 15.25 -15.01 5.47
N ASN A 117 14.69 -16.21 5.62
CA ASN A 117 13.24 -16.42 5.56
C ASN A 117 12.51 -15.67 6.67
N THR A 118 13.04 -15.69 7.90
CA THR A 118 12.50 -14.89 9.00
C THR A 118 12.55 -13.39 8.68
N PHE A 119 13.68 -12.90 8.18
CA PHE A 119 13.83 -11.51 7.73
C PHE A 119 12.75 -11.12 6.70
N ILE A 120 12.55 -11.95 5.67
CA ILE A 120 11.53 -11.71 4.63
C ILE A 120 10.12 -11.63 5.24
N GLN A 121 9.77 -12.58 6.11
CA GLN A 121 8.43 -12.61 6.73
C GLN A 121 8.18 -11.43 7.66
N LEU A 122 9.16 -11.07 8.49
CA LEU A 122 9.05 -9.92 9.39
C LEU A 122 8.93 -8.61 8.60
N THR A 123 9.75 -8.43 7.56
CA THR A 123 9.68 -7.25 6.69
C THR A 123 8.30 -7.12 6.02
N LYS A 124 7.75 -8.24 5.53
CA LYS A 124 6.41 -8.27 4.94
C LYS A 124 5.33 -7.89 5.96
N ASN A 125 5.40 -8.44 7.17
CA ASN A 125 4.44 -8.16 8.22
C ASN A 125 4.49 -6.70 8.68
N GLU A 126 5.69 -6.13 8.81
CA GLU A 126 5.88 -4.73 9.17
C GLU A 126 5.30 -3.79 8.11
N TYR A 127 5.52 -4.11 6.82
CA TYR A 127 4.90 -3.38 5.72
C TYR A 127 3.37 -3.44 5.79
N LEU A 128 2.79 -4.64 5.92
CA LEU A 128 1.34 -4.81 6.02
C LEU A 128 0.75 -4.11 7.25
N TYR A 129 1.45 -4.16 8.38
CA TYR A 129 1.03 -3.46 9.60
C TYR A 129 0.99 -1.93 9.38
N ARG A 130 2.05 -1.34 8.83
CA ARG A 130 2.10 0.10 8.53
C ARG A 130 1.08 0.52 7.49
N MET A 131 0.86 -0.32 6.48
CA MET A 131 -0.18 -0.12 5.48
C MET A 131 -1.58 -0.07 6.12
N ASN A 132 -1.89 -1.06 6.97
CA ASN A 132 -3.17 -1.13 7.68
C ASN A 132 -3.36 0.02 8.66
N LEU A 133 -2.30 0.44 9.37
CA LEU A 133 -2.34 1.61 10.25
C LEU A 133 -2.60 2.89 9.45
N THR A 134 -1.89 3.08 8.35
CA THR A 134 -2.08 4.22 7.44
C THR A 134 -3.53 4.25 6.95
N ASN A 135 -4.05 3.10 6.52
CA ASN A 135 -5.44 2.96 6.11
C ASN A 135 -6.43 3.32 7.25
N GLY A 136 -6.23 2.78 8.45
CA GLY A 136 -7.09 3.07 9.61
C GLY A 136 -7.11 4.56 9.99
N LEU A 137 -5.95 5.23 9.93
CA LEU A 137 -5.84 6.68 10.17
C LEU A 137 -6.55 7.49 9.09
N LEU A 138 -6.49 7.05 7.83
CA LEU A 138 -7.11 7.75 6.71
C LEU A 138 -8.62 7.59 6.69
N HIS A 139 -9.14 6.39 6.99
CA HIS A 139 -10.58 6.18 7.22
C HIS A 139 -11.09 7.02 8.39
N SER A 140 -10.31 7.14 9.46
CA SER A 140 -10.68 7.96 10.62
C SER A 140 -10.65 9.46 10.32
N ASN A 141 -9.82 9.90 9.36
CA ASN A 141 -9.67 11.29 8.93
C ASN A 141 -10.41 11.63 7.62
N GLN A 142 -11.38 10.80 7.22
CA GLN A 142 -12.13 10.94 5.96
C GLN A 142 -12.79 12.33 5.80
N TYR A 143 -13.08 13.02 6.90
CA TYR A 143 -13.68 14.36 6.93
C TYR A 143 -12.72 15.50 6.54
N LEU A 144 -11.40 15.31 6.66
CA LEU A 144 -10.41 16.39 6.52
C LEU A 144 -9.82 16.52 5.12
N SER A 145 -9.96 15.50 4.28
CA SER A 145 -9.36 15.51 2.95
C SER A 145 -10.44 15.72 1.90
N TYR A 146 -10.68 16.99 1.55
CA TYR A 146 -11.55 17.43 0.44
C TYR A 146 -11.25 16.68 -0.87
N MET A 147 -10.00 16.22 -1.03
CA MET A 147 -9.51 15.45 -2.18
C MET A 147 -9.82 13.93 -2.13
N VAL A 148 -10.29 13.42 -0.99
CA VAL A 148 -10.55 11.99 -0.69
C VAL A 148 -11.98 11.76 -0.23
N ALA A 149 -12.69 12.83 0.10
CA ALA A 149 -14.05 12.81 0.55
C ALA A 149 -14.99 12.35 -0.57
N SER A 150 -15.38 11.09 -0.47
CA SER A 150 -16.71 10.58 -0.79
C SER A 150 -17.84 11.30 -0.03
N THR A 151 -17.65 12.57 0.33
CA THR A 151 -18.63 13.43 0.99
C THR A 151 -18.54 14.80 0.35
N ASN A 152 -19.59 15.23 -0.36
CA ASN A 152 -19.68 16.61 -0.80
C ASN A 152 -19.82 17.49 0.44
N LEU A 153 -18.88 18.41 0.63
CA LEU A 153 -18.94 19.39 1.71
C LEU A 153 -19.58 20.66 1.14
N GLY A 154 -20.90 20.73 1.27
CA GLY A 154 -21.71 21.84 0.78
C GLY A 154 -22.09 22.78 1.91
N THR A 155 -21.97 24.07 1.67
CA THR A 155 -22.64 25.09 2.50
C THR A 155 -23.96 25.47 1.83
N ILE A 156 -25.09 25.13 2.45
CA ILE A 156 -26.40 25.64 2.00
C ILE A 156 -26.77 26.85 2.84
N LEU A 157 -27.15 27.94 2.16
CA LEU A 157 -27.72 29.14 2.77
C LEU A 157 -29.24 29.09 2.63
N TRP A 158 -29.94 28.83 3.74
CA TRP A 158 -31.41 28.86 3.78
C TRP A 158 -31.92 30.27 4.09
N TYR A 159 -32.85 30.79 3.29
CA TYR A 159 -33.52 32.06 3.57
C TYR A 159 -34.83 31.81 4.31
N TRP A 160 -34.83 32.05 5.62
CA TRP A 160 -36.06 32.11 6.41
C TRP A 160 -36.55 33.55 6.44
N SER A 161 -37.88 33.75 6.47
CA SER A 161 -38.56 35.05 6.36
C SER A 161 -38.11 36.13 7.38
N ASN A 162 -37.26 35.78 8.34
CA ASN A 162 -36.64 36.68 9.32
C ASN A 162 -35.09 36.59 9.31
N ARG A 163 -34.41 36.99 8.22
CA ARG A 163 -32.97 37.38 8.13
C ARG A 163 -31.93 36.59 8.97
N THR A 164 -32.15 35.33 9.29
CA THR A 164 -31.16 34.47 9.93
C THR A 164 -30.58 33.53 8.88
N TYR A 165 -29.28 33.65 8.65
CA TYR A 165 -28.54 32.74 7.79
C TYR A 165 -28.12 31.53 8.61
N THR A 166 -28.74 30.38 8.35
CA THR A 166 -28.25 29.11 8.89
C THR A 166 -27.24 28.55 7.90
N ILE A 167 -25.97 28.50 8.28
CA ILE A 167 -24.96 27.74 7.52
C ILE A 167 -25.13 26.28 7.91
N GLN A 168 -25.69 25.50 7.00
CA GLN A 168 -25.71 24.05 7.16
C GLN A 168 -24.53 23.45 6.41
N ILE A 169 -23.66 22.76 7.14
CA ILE A 169 -22.65 21.88 6.56
C ILE A 169 -23.36 20.55 6.32
N ILE A 170 -23.57 20.19 5.05
CA ILE A 170 -24.13 18.90 4.68
C ILE A 170 -22.98 18.01 4.23
N THR A 171 -23.02 16.76 4.69
CA THR A 171 -22.14 15.69 4.22
C THR A 171 -23.01 14.63 3.57
N ASP A 172 -23.05 14.59 2.25
CA ASP A 172 -23.74 13.52 1.52
C ASP A 172 -22.73 12.44 1.16
N PRO A 173 -22.84 11.20 1.70
CA PRO A 173 -21.97 10.11 1.31
C PRO A 173 -22.24 9.79 -0.15
N ILE A 174 -21.20 9.79 -0.97
CA ILE A 174 -21.37 9.52 -2.38
C ILE A 174 -21.63 8.03 -2.58
N TYR A 175 -22.59 7.71 -3.43
CA TYR A 175 -23.01 6.35 -3.74
C TYR A 175 -22.79 6.03 -5.21
N ASN A 176 -22.48 4.76 -5.47
CA ASN A 176 -22.56 4.17 -6.79
C ASN A 176 -23.85 3.35 -6.90
N LEU A 177 -24.27 3.02 -8.12
CA LEU A 177 -25.36 2.07 -8.35
C LEU A 177 -24.74 0.69 -8.59
N ASN A 178 -25.19 -0.33 -7.85
CA ASN A 178 -24.80 -1.71 -8.14
C ASN A 178 -25.48 -2.21 -9.44
N ALA A 179 -25.13 -3.42 -9.89
CA ALA A 179 -25.73 -4.03 -11.09
C ALA A 179 -27.27 -4.20 -11.00
N SER A 180 -27.83 -4.19 -9.79
CA SER A 180 -29.26 -4.27 -9.50
C SER A 180 -29.95 -2.90 -9.45
N GLY A 181 -29.21 -1.79 -9.54
CA GLY A 181 -29.72 -0.42 -9.42
C GLY A 181 -29.86 0.11 -7.99
N ASP A 182 -29.39 -0.62 -6.97
CA ASP A 182 -29.39 -0.15 -5.58
C ASP A 182 -28.21 0.78 -5.31
N LYS A 183 -28.45 1.76 -4.43
CA LYS A 183 -27.41 2.67 -3.96
C LYS A 183 -26.43 1.93 -3.06
N CYS A 184 -25.16 2.03 -3.41
CA CYS A 184 -24.06 1.40 -2.72
C CYS A 184 -23.11 2.49 -2.25
N TYR A 185 -23.09 2.69 -0.94
CA TYR A 185 -22.29 3.71 -0.28
C TYR A 185 -21.01 3.05 0.22
N SER A 186 -19.97 3.03 -0.59
CA SER A 186 -18.77 2.25 -0.26
C SER A 186 -17.90 2.87 0.86
N VAL A 187 -18.33 4.02 1.39
CA VAL A 187 -17.95 4.57 2.71
C VAL A 187 -18.55 3.81 3.88
N LEU A 188 -19.81 3.39 3.73
CA LEU A 188 -20.62 2.76 4.78
C LEU A 188 -20.56 1.24 4.68
N ASP A 189 -20.28 0.72 3.49
CA ASP A 189 -20.19 -0.71 3.21
C ASP A 189 -18.87 -1.06 2.49
N PRO A 190 -17.88 -1.66 3.17
CA PRO A 190 -16.63 -2.08 2.56
C PRO A 190 -16.78 -3.28 1.62
N THR A 191 -17.94 -3.96 1.60
CA THR A 191 -18.24 -5.07 0.69
C THR A 191 -18.86 -4.60 -0.64
N CYS A 192 -19.14 -3.30 -0.73
CA CYS A 192 -19.61 -2.66 -1.95
C CYS A 192 -18.53 -2.70 -3.04
N ASP A 193 -18.62 -3.69 -3.92
CA ASP A 193 -17.67 -3.99 -4.98
C ASP A 193 -18.23 -3.57 -6.34
N ILE A 194 -17.97 -2.32 -6.74
CA ILE A 194 -18.45 -1.77 -8.02
C ILE A 194 -17.23 -1.30 -8.80
N ASP A 195 -17.15 -1.62 -10.09
CA ASP A 195 -16.07 -1.16 -10.95
C ASP A 195 -16.17 0.36 -11.20
N ASN A 196 -15.02 1.04 -11.19
CA ASN A 196 -14.91 2.46 -11.51
C ASN A 196 -15.04 2.67 -13.01
N ASN A 197 -15.56 3.85 -13.34
CA ASN A 197 -15.89 4.22 -14.70
C ASN A 197 -15.33 5.62 -14.99
N ILE A 198 -14.83 5.81 -16.20
CA ILE A 198 -14.59 7.14 -16.76
C ILE A 198 -15.87 7.58 -17.47
N PHE A 199 -16.34 8.79 -17.18
CA PHE A 199 -17.55 9.33 -17.80
C PHE A 199 -17.18 10.43 -18.79
N ASP A 200 -17.53 10.24 -20.06
CA ASP A 200 -17.48 11.35 -21.02
C ASP A 200 -18.78 12.17 -20.91
N ILE A 201 -18.63 13.46 -20.56
CA ILE A 201 -19.75 14.40 -20.43
C ILE A 201 -19.81 15.28 -21.68
N PHE A 202 -20.50 14.79 -22.72
CA PHE A 202 -20.91 15.63 -23.84
C PHE A 202 -22.30 16.23 -23.59
N GLY A 203 -22.37 17.57 -23.44
CA GLY A 203 -23.65 18.30 -23.52
C GLY A 203 -24.65 18.05 -22.39
N GLY A 204 -24.22 17.64 -21.20
CA GLY A 204 -25.10 17.46 -20.03
C GLY A 204 -25.78 16.09 -19.93
N MET A 205 -25.49 15.15 -20.84
CA MET A 205 -25.87 13.75 -20.72
C MET A 205 -24.60 12.90 -20.70
N SER A 206 -24.37 12.15 -19.61
CA SER A 206 -23.31 11.15 -19.55
C SER A 206 -23.62 10.04 -20.55
N SER A 207 -22.85 9.96 -21.63
CA SER A 207 -23.19 9.07 -22.76
C SER A 207 -22.15 7.98 -23.02
N ILE A 208 -20.97 8.05 -22.41
CA ILE A 208 -19.93 7.05 -22.60
C ILE A 208 -19.33 6.68 -21.25
N ASN A 209 -19.51 5.42 -20.87
CA ASN A 209 -18.96 4.82 -19.66
C ASN A 209 -17.83 3.87 -20.08
N TRP A 210 -16.58 4.18 -19.71
CA TRP A 210 -15.46 3.27 -19.89
C TRP A 210 -15.13 2.63 -18.57
N LYS A 211 -15.39 1.34 -18.47
CA LYS A 211 -15.07 0.51 -17.33
C LYS A 211 -13.55 0.43 -17.16
N LEU A 212 -13.07 0.74 -15.96
CA LEU A 212 -11.68 0.53 -15.57
C LEU A 212 -11.58 -0.80 -14.83
N ASP A 213 -11.30 -1.86 -15.58
CA ASP A 213 -11.15 -3.19 -14.99
C ASP A 213 -10.04 -3.19 -13.94
N GLY A 214 -10.37 -3.77 -12.79
CA GLY A 214 -9.47 -3.82 -11.66
C GLY A 214 -9.32 -2.49 -10.94
N ILE A 215 -10.06 -1.42 -11.30
CA ILE A 215 -10.22 -0.17 -10.52
C ILE A 215 -11.63 -0.10 -9.94
N ARG A 216 -11.78 -0.02 -8.61
CA ARG A 216 -13.08 -0.15 -7.93
C ARG A 216 -13.58 1.16 -7.32
N GLY A 217 -14.85 1.47 -7.57
CA GLY A 217 -15.57 2.69 -7.22
C GLY A 217 -16.09 2.73 -5.78
N GLY A 218 -15.65 3.77 -5.07
CA GLY A 218 -16.19 4.22 -3.79
C GLY A 218 -15.70 3.47 -2.55
N CYS A 219 -14.91 2.40 -2.68
CA CYS A 219 -13.99 2.07 -1.59
C CYS A 219 -13.11 3.31 -1.36
N SER A 220 -12.68 3.58 -0.13
CA SER A 220 -11.64 4.60 0.05
C SER A 220 -10.51 4.28 -0.94
N ILE A 221 -9.89 5.30 -1.52
CA ILE A 221 -8.72 5.17 -2.42
C ILE A 221 -7.74 4.09 -1.91
N TYR A 222 -7.68 3.93 -0.59
CA TYR A 222 -6.85 3.00 0.16
C TYR A 222 -7.35 1.55 0.16
N GLY A 223 -8.66 1.29 0.29
CA GLY A 223 -9.22 -0.07 0.14
C GLY A 223 -8.96 -0.65 -1.25
N PHE A 224 -8.92 0.23 -2.25
CA PHE A 224 -8.58 -0.12 -3.62
C PHE A 224 -7.07 -0.36 -3.82
N CYS A 225 -6.20 0.51 -3.29
CA CYS A 225 -4.75 0.31 -3.26
C CYS A 225 -4.33 -0.96 -2.50
N ILE A 226 -5.02 -1.33 -1.41
CA ILE A 226 -4.73 -2.54 -0.63
C ILE A 226 -4.90 -3.80 -1.48
N LYS A 227 -5.97 -3.89 -2.28
CA LYS A 227 -6.20 -5.06 -3.13
C LYS A 227 -5.12 -5.19 -4.20
N ILE A 228 -4.80 -4.09 -4.90
CA ILE A 228 -3.68 -4.07 -5.86
C ILE A 228 -2.36 -4.42 -5.18
N ILE A 229 -2.04 -3.87 -4.02
CA ILE A 229 -0.74 -4.12 -3.37
C ILE A 229 -0.63 -5.56 -2.84
N ILE A 230 -1.72 -6.15 -2.34
CA ILE A 230 -1.76 -7.56 -1.96
C ILE A 230 -1.54 -8.45 -3.19
N ASP A 231 -2.17 -8.12 -4.32
CA ASP A 231 -2.03 -8.86 -5.58
C ASP A 231 -0.66 -8.63 -6.27
N LEU A 232 0.05 -7.54 -5.93
CA LEU A 232 1.39 -7.24 -6.45
C LEU A 232 2.54 -7.76 -5.56
N LEU A 233 2.24 -8.32 -4.39
CA LEU A 233 3.21 -8.86 -3.41
C LEU A 233 3.06 -10.38 -3.19
N ILE A 234 2.24 -11.06 -3.99
CA ILE A 234 2.10 -12.51 -4.10
C ILE A 234 2.46 -12.92 -5.53
#